data_AF-A0A392U784-F1
#
_entry.id   AF-A0A392U784-F1
#
_cell.length_a   1.000
_cell.length_b   1.000
_cell.length_c   1.000
_cell.angle_alpha   90.00
_cell.angle_beta   90.00
_cell.angle_gamma   90.00
#
_symmetry.space_group_name_H-M   'P 1'
#
loop_
_entity.id
_entity.type
_entity.pdbx_description
1 polymer ?
#
loop_
_entity_poly.entity_id
_entity_poly.type
_entity_poly.pdbx_seq_one_letter_code
_entity_poly.pdbx_strand_id
1 'polypeptide(L)' 'VHWKASSGERVVLNTDGARESYLRCGCGGLIRGDSGEWIGGFAHGIGECSVLVAELWGV' A
#
# COMPACT_ATOMS: atom_id res chain seq x y z
N VAL A 1 -17.74 2.04 4.94
CA VAL A 1 -17.77 1.88 3.46
C VAL A 1 -16.80 0.76 3.12
N HIS A 2 -17.26 -0.33 2.51
CA HIS A 2 -16.37 -1.39 2.02
C HIS A 2 -16.32 -1.32 0.50
N TRP A 3 -15.13 -1.06 -0.02
CA TRP A 3 -14.87 -1.20 -1.44
C TRP A 3 -14.91 -2.70 -1.81
N LYS A 4 -15.60 -3.04 -2.89
CA LYS A 4 -15.74 -4.41 -3.40
C LYS A 4 -15.22 -4.44 -4.83
N ALA A 5 -14.32 -5.37 -5.13
CA ALA A 5 -13.80 -5.51 -6.48
C ALA A 5 -14.93 -5.89 -7.46
N SER A 6 -14.86 -5.36 -8.69
CA SER A 6 -15.72 -5.83 -9.77
C SER A 6 -15.39 -7.29 -10.08
N SER A 7 -16.42 -8.15 -10.15
CA SER A 7 -16.30 -9.59 -10.38
C SER A 7 -15.39 -9.96 -11.57
N GLY A 8 -14.44 -10.86 -11.34
CA GLY A 8 -13.48 -11.41 -12.32
C GLY A 8 -12.15 -11.76 -11.64
N GLU A 9 -11.34 -12.63 -12.24
CA GLU A 9 -10.01 -13.01 -11.72
C GLU A 9 -9.08 -11.78 -11.70
N ARG A 10 -9.02 -11.10 -10.55
CA ARG A 10 -8.23 -9.89 -10.35
C ARG A 10 -7.55 -9.92 -9.00
N VAL A 11 -6.37 -9.32 -8.96
CA VAL A 11 -5.68 -8.97 -7.72
C VAL A 11 -5.86 -7.48 -7.50
N VAL A 12 -6.18 -7.10 -6.27
CA VAL A 12 -6.33 -5.72 -5.83
C VAL A 12 -5.10 -5.36 -5.01
N LEU A 13 -4.37 -4.36 -5.48
CA LEU A 13 -3.20 -3.81 -4.79
C LEU A 13 -3.61 -2.49 -4.12
N ASN A 14 -3.46 -2.42 -2.81
CA ASN A 14 -3.59 -1.18 -2.05
C ASN A 14 -2.24 -0.78 -1.50
N THR A 15 -1.83 0.44 -1.78
CA THR A 15 -0.53 0.98 -1.39
C THR A 15 -0.76 2.19 -0.48
N ASP A 16 0.17 2.42 0.45
CA ASP A 16 0.15 3.57 1.34
C ASP A 16 1.59 3.98 1.68
N GLY A 17 1.85 5.28 1.63
CA GLY A 17 3.08 5.90 2.09
C GLY A 17 2.91 6.52 3.47
N ALA A 18 3.93 6.39 4.31
CA ALA A 18 3.94 7.01 5.62
C ALA A 18 5.21 7.84 5.80
N ARG A 19 5.06 9.03 6.38
CA ARG A 19 6.18 9.88 6.81
C ARG A 19 5.99 10.33 8.26
N GLU A 20 6.95 10.00 9.11
CA GLU A 20 7.10 10.54 10.46
C GLU A 20 7.69 11.96 10.39
N SER A 21 7.34 12.80 11.38
CA SER A 21 7.85 14.18 11.50
C SER A 21 9.38 14.27 11.53
N TYR A 22 10.06 13.25 12.04
CA TYR A 22 11.52 13.18 12.18
C TYR A 22 12.22 12.42 11.05
N LEU A 23 11.78 12.64 9.80
CA LEU A 23 12.46 12.19 8.58
C LEU A 23 12.43 10.67 8.32
N ARG A 24 11.63 9.88 9.04
CA ARG A 24 11.45 8.46 8.69
C ARG A 24 10.28 8.30 7.73
N CYS A 25 10.57 7.77 6.55
CA CYS A 25 9.58 7.31 5.60
C CYS A 25 9.53 5.80 5.53
N GLY A 26 8.34 5.28 5.29
CA GLY A 26 8.12 3.94 4.80
C GLY A 26 6.99 3.92 3.79
N CYS A 27 6.90 2.82 3.06
CA CYS A 27 5.73 2.50 2.25
C CYS A 27 5.34 1.05 2.51
N GLY A 28 4.12 0.71 2.12
CA GLY A 28 3.66 -0.65 2.18
C GLY A 28 2.36 -0.83 1.43
N GLY A 29 1.83 -2.04 1.53
CA GLY A 29 0.58 -2.34 0.88
C GLY A 29 0.03 -3.71 1.21
N LEU A 30 -1.20 -3.90 0.74
CA LEU A 30 -1.99 -5.11 0.91
C LEU A 30 -2.36 -5.62 -0.48
N ILE A 31 -2.14 -6.92 -0.67
CA ILE A 31 -2.57 -7.67 -1.84
C ILE A 31 -3.83 -8.41 -1.43
N ARG A 32 -4.92 -8.16 -2.16
CA ARG A 32 -6.21 -8.79 -1.94
C ARG A 32 -6.69 -9.49 -3.19
N GLY A 33 -7.42 -10.58 -3.01
CA GLY A 33 -8.07 -11.25 -4.14
C GLY A 33 -9.35 -10.54 -4.55
N ASP A 34 -10.01 -11.12 -5.54
CA ASP A 34 -11.22 -10.59 -6.15
C ASP A 34 -12.42 -10.59 -5.18
N SER A 35 -12.43 -11.49 -4.21
CA SER A 35 -13.42 -11.54 -3.14
C SER A 35 -13.11 -10.55 -2.00
N GLY A 36 -11.96 -9.88 -2.06
CA GLY A 36 -11.44 -8.98 -1.04
C GLY A 36 -10.71 -9.69 0.10
N GLU A 37 -10.47 -10.99 -0.04
CA GLU A 37 -9.68 -11.78 0.91
C GLU A 37 -8.22 -11.29 0.94
N TRP A 38 -7.58 -11.39 2.09
CA TRP A 38 -6.18 -11.05 2.24
C TRP A 38 -5.30 -12.14 1.65
N ILE A 39 -4.47 -11.79 0.67
CA ILE A 39 -3.48 -12.68 0.06
C ILE A 39 -2.11 -12.48 0.71
N GLY A 40 -1.75 -11.23 1.00
CA GLY A 40 -0.46 -10.89 1.58
C GLY A 40 -0.26 -9.39 1.76
N GLY A 41 0.89 -9.01 2.29
CA GLY A 41 1.27 -7.61 2.45
C GLY A 41 2.78 -7.42 2.40
N PHE A 42 3.20 -6.18 2.21
CA PHE A 42 4.60 -5.79 2.19
C PHE A 42 4.79 -4.46 2.91
N ALA A 43 6.02 -4.25 3.39
CA ALA A 43 6.45 -3.00 3.98
C ALA A 43 7.93 -2.75 3.63
N HIS A 44 8.29 -1.50 3.37
CA HIS A 44 9.65 -1.10 3.04
C HIS A 44 10.00 0.22 3.75
N GLY A 45 11.15 0.24 4.43
CA GLY A 45 11.70 1.46 5.01
C GLY A 45 12.51 2.22 3.98
N ILE A 46 12.08 3.44 3.64
CA ILE A 46 12.69 4.26 2.58
C ILE A 46 13.83 5.13 3.13
N GLY A 47 13.77 5.51 4.40
CA GLY A 47 14.68 6.50 4.99
C GLY A 47 14.10 7.91 4.89
N GLU A 48 14.91 8.92 4.55
CA GLU A 48 14.43 10.30 4.47
C GLU A 48 13.83 10.64 3.10
N CYS A 49 12.57 11.07 3.09
CA CYS A 49 11.86 11.39 1.86
C CYS A 49 10.70 12.36 2.10
N SER A 50 10.10 12.94 1.05
CA SER A 50 8.81 13.67 1.18
C SER A 50 7.65 12.69 1.32
N VAL A 51 6.53 13.11 1.93
CA VAL A 51 5.34 12.25 2.03
C VAL A 51 4.90 11.77 0.64
N LEU A 52 4.94 12.64 -0.37
CA LEU A 52 4.61 12.27 -1.76
C LEU A 52 5.55 11.21 -2.33
N VAL A 53 6.83 11.26 -1.97
CA VAL A 53 7.81 10.24 -2.37
C VAL A 53 7.52 8.92 -1.65
N ALA A 54 7.15 8.96 -0.37
CA ALA A 54 6.75 7.75 0.37
C ALA A 54 5.56 7.04 -0.28
N GLU A 55 4.53 7.80 -0.68
CA GLU A 55 3.36 7.26 -1.39
C GLU A 55 3.75 6.56 -2.70
N LEU A 56 4.62 7.19 -3.48
CA LEU A 56 5.01 6.68 -4.81
C LEU A 56 5.89 5.43 -4.73
N TRP A 57 6.75 5.30 -3.71
CA TRP A 57 7.60 4.12 -3.54
C TRP A 57 6.83 2.85 -3.18
N GLY A 58 5.56 2.96 -2.76
CA GLY A 58 4.72 1.82 -2.43
C GLY A 58 4.07 1.13 -3.64
N VAL A 59 4.19 1.70 -4.84
CA VAL A 59 3.59 1.23 -6.11
C VAL A 59 4.59 0.46 -6.95
#